data_AF-A0A504BTF5-F1
#
_entry.id   AF-A0A504BTF5-F1
#
_cell.length_a   1.000
_cell.length_b   1.000
_cell.length_c   1.000
_cell.angle_alpha   90.00
_cell.angle_beta   90.00
_cell.angle_gamma   90.00
#
_symmetry.space_group_name_H-M   'P 1'
#
loop_
_entity.id
_entity.type
_entity.pdbx_description
1 polymer ?
#
loop_
_entity_poly.entity_id
_entity_poly.type
_entity_poly.pdbx_seq_one_letter_code
_entity_poly.pdbx_strand_id
1 'polypeptide(L)'
;MTILKFLLGGAVAIAGAAALPSQSKASEWGCQVLLCLSGDWQGTSSCHPPIYKLIAAMKAPGFNWPTCPQANSSAARFEKYEDCPSGWQAVGSSESDRPGLGQERNICRIAADRLSLPVVFKNNALGGHHGDGSRPIQIEIDGKVVAATIQTAGNDRGHSLGNGSTYYTIPRPMRGKPWFIEYDDANGVRQKSWFTLNVP
;
A
#
# COMPACT_ATOMS: atom_id res chain seq x y z
N MET A 1 -37.25 -77.39 20.71
CA MET A 1 -35.90 -76.84 20.54
C MET A 1 -35.98 -75.32 20.59
N THR A 2 -35.12 -74.72 21.43
CA THR A 2 -34.65 -73.31 21.46
C THR A 2 -35.73 -72.21 21.54
N ILE A 3 -36.02 -71.61 22.71
CA ILE A 3 -35.22 -70.59 23.43
C ILE A 3 -34.66 -69.51 22.50
N LEU A 4 -35.21 -68.29 22.58
CA LEU A 4 -34.39 -67.09 22.85
C LEU A 4 -35.23 -65.90 23.34
N LYS A 5 -35.12 -65.64 24.64
CA LYS A 5 -35.35 -64.33 25.26
C LYS A 5 -34.17 -63.44 24.86
N PHE A 6 -34.41 -62.22 24.39
CA PHE A 6 -33.45 -61.14 24.63
C PHE A 6 -34.16 -59.87 25.08
N LEU A 7 -33.79 -59.48 26.30
CA LEU A 7 -34.11 -58.28 27.03
C LEU A 7 -33.40 -57.06 26.42
N LEU A 8 -34.04 -55.90 26.57
CA LEU A 8 -33.48 -54.56 26.81
C LEU A 8 -32.17 -54.16 26.09
N GLY A 9 -32.27 -53.15 25.22
CA GLY A 9 -31.09 -52.47 24.68
C GLY A 9 -31.39 -51.10 24.09
N GLY A 10 -31.38 -50.07 24.95
CA GLY A 10 -30.93 -48.70 24.64
C GLY A 10 -31.66 -47.88 23.59
N ALA A 11 -32.48 -46.92 24.02
CA ALA A 11 -32.73 -45.71 23.23
C ALA A 11 -31.46 -44.83 23.24
N VAL A 12 -30.64 -44.91 22.19
CA VAL A 12 -29.56 -43.95 21.97
C VAL A 12 -30.18 -42.69 21.38
N ALA A 13 -30.45 -41.70 22.24
CA ALA A 13 -30.70 -40.34 21.80
C ALA A 13 -29.35 -39.75 21.33
N ILE A 14 -29.13 -39.71 20.01
CA ILE A 14 -28.03 -38.94 19.43
C ILE A 14 -28.43 -37.47 19.52
N ALA A 15 -28.20 -36.85 20.67
CA ALA A 15 -28.14 -35.40 20.77
C ALA A 15 -26.85 -34.95 20.08
N GLY A 16 -26.90 -34.84 18.75
CA GLY A 16 -25.89 -34.17 17.96
C GLY A 16 -25.94 -32.67 18.26
N ALA A 17 -25.40 -32.26 19.41
CA ALA A 17 -24.98 -30.88 19.59
C ALA A 17 -23.81 -30.69 18.64
N ALA A 18 -24.10 -30.21 17.43
CA ALA A 18 -23.10 -29.61 16.58
C ALA A 18 -22.48 -28.46 17.37
N ALA A 19 -21.35 -28.74 18.03
CA ALA A 19 -20.41 -27.73 18.44
C ALA A 19 -19.88 -27.11 17.15
N LEU A 20 -20.65 -26.17 16.59
CA LEU A 20 -20.08 -25.17 15.71
C LEU A 20 -18.87 -24.61 16.45
N PRO A 21 -17.66 -24.61 15.85
CA PRO A 21 -16.56 -23.90 16.45
C PRO A 21 -17.07 -22.49 16.69
N SER A 22 -17.13 -22.12 17.97
CA SER A 22 -17.26 -20.74 18.36
C SER A 22 -15.99 -20.08 17.86
N GLN A 23 -15.99 -19.66 16.59
CA GLN A 23 -15.02 -18.71 16.07
C GLN A 23 -15.20 -17.50 16.98
N SER A 24 -14.33 -17.45 17.98
CA SER A 24 -14.21 -16.42 18.99
C SER A 24 -14.39 -15.08 18.33
N LYS A 25 -15.59 -14.48 18.47
CA LYS A 25 -15.97 -13.11 18.15
C LYS A 25 -14.90 -12.39 17.33
N ALA A 26 -14.73 -12.78 16.07
CA ALA A 26 -14.28 -11.84 15.06
C ALA A 26 -15.30 -10.72 15.20
N SER A 27 -14.86 -9.60 15.78
CA SER A 27 -15.81 -8.65 16.32
C SER A 27 -16.74 -8.25 15.16
N GLU A 28 -18.05 -8.41 15.31
CA GLU A 28 -19.00 -8.10 14.23
C GLU A 28 -18.73 -6.68 13.70
N TRP A 29 -18.29 -5.77 14.59
CA TRP A 29 -17.84 -4.43 14.26
C TRP A 29 -16.58 -4.39 13.36
N GLY A 30 -15.61 -5.28 13.55
CA GLY A 30 -14.37 -5.35 12.78
C GLY A 30 -14.58 -5.81 11.34
N CYS A 31 -15.39 -6.87 11.13
CA CYS A 31 -15.80 -7.26 9.78
C CYS A 31 -16.62 -6.17 9.09
N GLN A 32 -17.52 -5.51 9.83
CA GLN A 32 -18.29 -4.37 9.30
C GLN A 32 -17.37 -3.21 8.87
N VAL A 33 -16.38 -2.86 9.69
CA VAL A 33 -15.39 -1.82 9.37
C VAL A 33 -14.58 -2.20 8.13
N LEU A 34 -14.04 -3.42 8.08
CA LEU A 34 -13.20 -3.86 6.97
C LEU A 34 -13.98 -3.97 5.66
N LEU A 35 -15.25 -4.37 5.72
CA LEU A 35 -16.15 -4.36 4.57
C LEU A 35 -16.39 -2.95 4.04
N CYS A 36 -16.56 -1.97 4.93
CA CYS A 36 -16.67 -0.58 4.53
C CYS A 36 -15.37 -0.04 3.93
N LEU A 37 -14.22 -0.36 4.53
CA LEU A 37 -12.90 0.07 4.03
C LEU A 37 -12.51 -0.57 2.70
N SER A 38 -13.01 -1.77 2.40
CA SER A 38 -12.75 -2.40 1.10
C SER A 38 -13.49 -1.72 -0.04
N GLY A 39 -14.61 -1.04 0.25
CA GLY A 39 -15.40 -0.25 -0.68
C GLY A 39 -15.24 1.27 -0.53
N ASP A 40 -16.23 2.01 -1.00
CA ASP A 40 -16.27 3.48 -0.89
C ASP A 40 -17.01 3.94 0.36
N TRP A 41 -16.34 3.87 1.52
CA TRP A 41 -16.94 4.26 2.79
C TRP A 41 -17.29 5.75 2.87
N GLN A 42 -16.61 6.62 2.11
CA GLN A 42 -16.87 8.06 2.13
C GLN A 42 -18.19 8.40 1.43
N GLY A 43 -18.46 7.77 0.28
CA GLY A 43 -19.73 7.89 -0.43
C GLY A 43 -20.89 7.14 0.23
N THR A 44 -20.60 6.16 1.10
CA THR A 44 -21.61 5.29 1.72
C THR A 44 -21.93 5.71 3.15
N SER A 45 -23.06 6.39 3.37
CA SER A 45 -23.44 6.93 4.68
C SER A 45 -23.58 5.88 5.80
N SER A 46 -23.98 4.64 5.48
CA SER A 46 -24.04 3.54 6.45
C SER A 46 -22.67 3.11 6.95
N CYS A 47 -21.60 3.45 6.23
CA CYS A 47 -20.23 3.19 6.63
C CYS A 47 -19.62 4.31 7.48
N HIS A 48 -20.25 5.48 7.59
CA HIS A 48 -19.72 6.56 8.43
C HIS A 48 -19.65 6.17 9.92
N PRO A 49 -20.72 5.65 10.57
CA PRO A 49 -20.66 5.29 11.98
C PRO A 49 -19.58 4.24 12.35
N PRO A 50 -19.45 3.10 11.63
CA PRO A 50 -18.41 2.12 11.96
C PRO A 50 -17.01 2.65 11.72
N ILE A 51 -16.76 3.43 10.66
CA ILE A 51 -15.44 4.01 10.39
C ILE A 51 -15.09 5.10 11.41
N TYR A 52 -16.03 5.92 11.85
CA TYR A 52 -15.77 6.91 12.90
C TYR A 52 -15.40 6.25 14.23
N LYS A 53 -16.05 5.14 14.55
CA LYS A 53 -15.68 4.32 15.71
C LYS A 53 -14.25 3.79 15.59
N LEU A 54 -13.84 3.33 14.40
CA LEU A 54 -12.46 2.91 14.14
C LEU A 54 -11.47 4.07 14.35
N ILE A 55 -11.72 5.22 13.73
CA ILE A 55 -10.83 6.40 13.82
C ILE A 55 -10.68 6.87 15.28
N ALA A 56 -11.77 6.83 16.06
CA ALA A 56 -11.71 7.13 17.49
C ALA A 56 -10.88 6.09 18.26
N ALA A 57 -11.06 4.81 17.97
CA ALA A 57 -10.31 3.73 18.61
C ALA A 57 -8.81 3.80 18.29
N MET A 58 -8.43 4.19 17.07
CA MET A 58 -7.03 4.37 16.67
C MET A 58 -6.26 5.40 17.51
N LYS A 59 -6.97 6.38 18.10
CA LYS A 59 -6.36 7.39 18.98
C LYS A 59 -6.10 6.88 20.38
N ALA A 60 -6.66 5.72 20.76
CA ALA A 60 -6.48 5.15 22.08
C ALA A 60 -5.11 4.44 22.18
N PRO A 61 -4.41 4.54 23.32
CA PRO A 61 -3.19 3.78 23.55
C PRO A 61 -3.50 2.27 23.56
N GLY A 62 -2.63 1.47 22.95
CA GLY A 62 -2.81 0.01 22.85
C GLY A 62 -3.87 -0.44 21.84
N PHE A 63 -4.28 0.44 20.92
CA PHE A 63 -5.18 0.09 19.84
C PHE A 63 -4.63 -1.05 18.98
N ASN A 64 -5.49 -2.04 18.73
CA ASN A 64 -5.22 -3.13 17.80
C ASN A 64 -6.19 -3.02 16.63
N TRP A 65 -5.65 -3.15 15.42
CA TRP A 65 -6.46 -3.09 14.21
C TRP A 65 -7.47 -4.25 14.15
N PRO A 66 -8.75 -4.00 13.81
CA PRO A 66 -9.75 -5.06 13.73
C PRO A 66 -9.43 -6.06 12.62
N THR A 67 -9.71 -7.33 12.86
CA THR A 67 -9.55 -8.40 11.85
C THR A 67 -10.91 -9.03 11.53
N CYS A 68 -11.02 -9.53 10.30
CA CYS A 68 -12.13 -10.31 9.79
C CYS A 68 -11.60 -11.64 9.25
N PRO A 69 -11.59 -12.71 10.08
CA PRO A 69 -11.15 -14.05 9.69
C PRO A 69 -11.91 -14.61 8.49
N GLN A 70 -13.19 -14.25 8.33
CA GLN A 70 -14.02 -14.69 7.21
C GLN A 70 -13.44 -14.29 5.85
N ALA A 71 -12.74 -13.16 5.78
CA ALA A 71 -12.07 -12.65 4.59
C ALA A 71 -10.54 -12.65 4.73
N ASN A 72 -9.99 -13.39 5.72
CA ASN A 72 -8.56 -13.44 6.00
C ASN A 72 -7.88 -12.05 5.97
N SER A 73 -8.56 -11.04 6.51
CA SER A 73 -8.16 -9.64 6.33
C SER A 73 -6.88 -9.31 7.12
N SER A 74 -6.01 -8.50 6.56
CA SER A 74 -4.83 -7.97 7.26
C SER A 74 -5.16 -6.75 8.13
N ALA A 75 -4.23 -6.42 9.02
CA ALA A 75 -4.17 -5.08 9.57
C ALA A 75 -3.99 -4.04 8.47
N ALA A 76 -4.49 -2.82 8.68
CA ALA A 76 -4.20 -1.73 7.76
C ALA A 76 -2.71 -1.38 7.80
N ARG A 77 -2.18 -1.15 6.61
CA ARG A 77 -0.80 -0.70 6.40
C ARG A 77 -0.82 0.67 5.76
N PHE A 78 0.21 1.44 6.04
CA PHE A 78 0.39 2.78 5.50
C PHE A 78 1.49 2.78 4.46
N GLU A 79 1.18 3.26 3.26
CA GLU A 79 2.12 3.45 2.17
C GLU A 79 1.89 4.83 1.56
N LYS A 80 2.81 5.75 1.84
CA LYS A 80 2.71 7.18 1.48
C LYS A 80 2.80 7.44 -0.01
N TYR A 81 3.61 6.67 -0.72
CA TYR A 81 3.97 6.94 -2.10
C TYR A 81 3.39 5.92 -3.07
N GLU A 82 3.05 6.37 -4.26
CA GLU A 82 2.68 5.51 -5.40
C GLU A 82 3.89 4.82 -5.97
N ASP A 83 3.70 3.73 -6.69
CA ASP A 83 4.78 3.08 -7.40
C ASP A 83 5.41 4.03 -8.42
N CYS A 84 6.72 3.89 -8.62
CA CYS A 84 7.37 4.67 -9.67
C CYS A 84 6.86 4.24 -11.04
N PRO A 85 6.86 5.15 -12.04
CA PRO A 85 6.50 4.79 -13.40
C PRO A 85 7.35 3.63 -13.92
N SER A 86 6.83 2.90 -14.90
CA SER A 86 7.51 1.75 -15.48
C SER A 86 8.94 2.10 -15.92
N GLY A 87 9.92 1.31 -15.46
CA GLY A 87 11.35 1.53 -15.74
C GLY A 87 12.07 2.48 -14.78
N TRP A 88 11.36 3.17 -13.88
CA TRP A 88 11.94 4.01 -12.84
C TRP A 88 12.09 3.26 -11.52
N GLN A 89 13.12 3.60 -10.75
CA GLN A 89 13.43 2.97 -9.47
C GLN A 89 13.17 3.92 -8.30
N ALA A 90 12.49 3.43 -7.26
CA ALA A 90 12.28 4.19 -6.03
C ALA A 90 13.57 4.26 -5.19
N VAL A 91 14.10 5.47 -5.02
CA VAL A 91 15.32 5.79 -4.28
C VAL A 91 15.06 6.90 -3.26
N GLY A 92 15.96 7.05 -2.30
CA GLY A 92 15.91 8.14 -1.33
C GLY A 92 16.49 9.44 -1.89
N SER A 93 16.04 10.57 -1.35
CA SER A 93 16.50 11.89 -1.78
C SER A 93 17.92 12.25 -1.37
N SER A 94 18.52 11.55 -0.41
CA SER A 94 19.94 11.74 -0.08
C SER A 94 20.77 10.46 -0.24
N GLU A 95 21.93 10.62 -0.86
CA GLU A 95 23.13 9.79 -0.68
C GLU A 95 23.82 10.16 0.64
N SER A 96 23.05 10.35 1.72
CA SER A 96 23.68 10.50 3.02
C SER A 96 24.13 9.12 3.48
N ASP A 97 25.44 8.88 3.40
CA ASP A 97 26.20 7.73 3.91
C ASP A 97 26.08 7.52 5.43
N ARG A 98 24.88 7.66 6.00
CA ARG A 98 24.56 7.18 7.34
C ARG A 98 23.70 5.92 7.21
N PRO A 99 24.34 4.75 7.11
CA PRO A 99 23.62 3.48 7.22
C PRO A 99 22.94 3.43 8.59
N GLY A 100 21.60 3.39 8.61
CA GLY A 100 20.85 3.13 9.85
C GLY A 100 19.57 3.93 10.05
N LEU A 101 19.33 5.01 9.30
CA LEU A 101 18.02 5.66 9.29
C LEU A 101 17.31 5.26 7.99
N GLY A 102 16.20 4.54 8.09
CA GLY A 102 15.46 4.04 6.93
C GLY A 102 15.18 5.16 5.94
N GLN A 103 15.97 5.17 4.86
CA GLN A 103 15.93 6.27 3.90
C GLN A 103 14.59 6.22 3.15
N GLU A 104 13.77 7.25 3.34
CA GLU A 104 12.45 7.34 2.74
C GLU A 104 12.62 7.37 1.21
N ARG A 105 12.10 6.36 0.50
CA ARG A 105 12.21 6.24 -0.97
C ARG A 105 11.20 7.17 -1.66
N ASN A 106 11.47 8.46 -1.57
CA ASN A 106 10.62 9.58 -1.98
C ASN A 106 10.92 10.10 -3.38
N ILE A 107 11.90 9.52 -4.10
CA ILE A 107 12.27 9.90 -5.46
C ILE A 107 12.16 8.70 -6.39
N CYS A 108 11.73 8.92 -7.62
CA CYS A 108 11.88 7.97 -8.71
C CYS A 108 13.09 8.38 -9.55
N ARG A 109 14.00 7.43 -9.81
CA ARG A 109 15.22 7.65 -10.60
C ARG A 109 15.27 6.70 -11.79
N ILE A 110 15.73 7.20 -12.93
CA ILE A 110 16.04 6.40 -14.11
C ILE A 110 17.36 6.86 -14.73
N ALA A 111 18.11 5.92 -15.28
CA ALA A 111 19.35 6.22 -15.98
C ALA A 111 19.04 6.82 -17.37
N ALA A 112 19.86 7.77 -17.83
CA ALA A 112 19.59 8.50 -19.05
C ALA A 112 19.57 7.63 -20.31
N ASP A 113 20.36 6.55 -20.33
CA ASP A 113 20.39 5.53 -21.39
C ASP A 113 19.12 4.67 -21.43
N ARG A 114 18.43 4.54 -20.30
CA ARG A 114 17.18 3.78 -20.15
C ARG A 114 15.93 4.63 -20.29
N LEU A 115 16.11 5.93 -20.50
CA LEU A 115 15.02 6.85 -20.83
C LEU A 115 14.57 6.56 -22.28
N SER A 116 13.98 5.39 -22.51
CA SER A 116 13.31 5.04 -23.75
C SER A 116 11.90 5.63 -23.70
N LEU A 117 11.66 6.58 -24.58
CA LEU A 117 10.53 7.49 -24.53
C LEU A 117 9.27 6.88 -25.15
N PRO A 118 8.11 7.35 -24.69
CA PRO A 118 7.60 8.61 -25.23
C PRO A 118 7.69 9.84 -24.28
N VAL A 119 8.68 9.92 -23.40
CA VAL A 119 9.50 11.15 -23.26
C VAL A 119 9.44 12.21 -24.36
N VAL A 120 8.61 13.23 -24.26
CA VAL A 120 8.82 14.45 -25.06
C VAL A 120 9.52 15.46 -24.17
N PHE A 121 10.76 15.84 -24.54
CA PHE A 121 11.39 17.01 -23.96
C PHE A 121 10.69 18.25 -24.53
N LYS A 122 9.97 18.99 -23.69
CA LYS A 122 9.46 20.31 -24.09
C LYS A 122 10.59 21.29 -23.84
N ASN A 123 11.13 21.86 -24.92
CA ASN A 123 12.33 22.71 -24.95
C ASN A 123 12.15 24.09 -24.28
N ASN A 124 11.37 24.19 -23.20
CA ASN A 124 11.41 25.33 -22.31
C ASN A 124 12.41 25.01 -21.19
N ALA A 125 13.70 25.05 -21.53
CA ALA A 125 14.76 25.04 -20.52
C ALA A 125 14.52 26.22 -19.57
N LEU A 126 14.03 25.93 -18.36
CA LEU A 126 13.87 26.92 -17.30
C LEU A 126 15.29 27.33 -16.89
N GLY A 127 15.72 28.50 -17.36
CA GLY A 127 17.04 29.06 -17.09
C GLY A 127 17.20 29.33 -15.59
N GLY A 128 17.69 28.32 -14.86
CA GLY A 128 17.99 28.39 -13.44
C GLY A 128 19.10 27.40 -13.14
N HIS A 129 20.34 27.89 -13.10
CA HIS A 129 21.48 27.09 -12.66
C HIS A 129 21.40 27.00 -11.13
N HIS A 130 20.83 25.93 -10.59
CA HIS A 130 21.03 25.62 -9.18
C HIS A 130 22.52 25.26 -9.00
N GLY A 131 23.15 25.75 -7.93
CA GLY A 131 24.60 25.63 -7.67
C GLY A 131 25.15 24.20 -7.54
N ASP A 132 24.33 23.19 -7.80
CA ASP A 132 24.59 21.74 -7.68
C ASP A 132 24.70 21.04 -9.05
N GLY A 133 24.77 21.80 -10.16
CA GLY A 133 24.82 21.22 -11.52
C GLY A 133 23.52 20.57 -12.00
N SER A 134 22.52 20.47 -11.13
CA SER A 134 21.18 19.98 -11.42
C SER A 134 20.39 20.94 -12.30
N ARG A 135 19.76 20.43 -13.36
CA ARG A 135 18.94 21.24 -14.30
C ARG A 135 17.48 20.75 -14.30
N PRO A 136 16.51 21.62 -13.97
CA PRO A 136 15.10 21.26 -14.09
C PRO A 136 14.70 21.19 -15.56
N ILE A 137 13.94 20.18 -15.91
CA ILE A 137 13.38 19.95 -17.24
C ILE A 137 11.92 19.53 -17.13
N GLN A 138 11.20 19.59 -18.25
CA GLN A 138 9.87 19.01 -18.36
C GLN A 138 9.93 17.75 -19.21
N ILE A 139 9.44 16.64 -18.66
CA ILE A 139 9.35 15.36 -19.33
C ILE A 139 7.90 14.89 -19.33
N GLU A 140 7.45 14.28 -20.43
CA GLU A 140 6.13 13.66 -20.53
C GLU A 140 6.22 12.15 -20.24
N ILE A 141 5.64 11.72 -19.11
CA ILE A 141 5.57 10.31 -18.69
C ILE A 141 4.10 9.90 -18.75
N ASP A 142 3.78 8.85 -19.50
CA ASP A 142 2.41 8.33 -19.65
C ASP A 142 1.38 9.42 -20.05
N GLY A 143 1.78 10.35 -20.92
CA GLY A 143 0.95 11.48 -21.37
C GLY A 143 0.83 12.64 -20.36
N LYS A 144 1.53 12.59 -19.22
CA LYS A 144 1.57 13.65 -18.20
C LYS A 144 2.91 14.35 -18.18
N VAL A 145 2.89 15.68 -18.34
CA VAL A 145 4.09 16.51 -18.18
C VAL A 145 4.44 16.61 -16.69
N VAL A 146 5.65 16.19 -16.33
CA VAL A 146 6.21 16.29 -14.98
C VAL A 146 7.53 17.07 -15.00
N ALA A 147 7.80 17.81 -13.93
CA ALA A 147 9.08 18.45 -13.71
C ALA A 147 10.09 17.40 -13.23
N ALA A 148 11.13 17.16 -14.00
CA ALA A 148 12.23 16.29 -13.65
C ALA A 148 13.52 17.08 -13.45
N THR A 149 14.43 16.51 -12.69
CA THR A 149 15.77 17.06 -12.49
C THR A 149 16.77 16.13 -13.15
N ILE A 150 17.65 16.70 -13.96
CA ILE A 150 18.82 15.98 -14.46
C ILE A 150 19.92 16.09 -13.43
N GLN A 151 20.43 14.94 -12.98
CA GLN A 151 21.61 14.85 -12.12
C GLN A 151 22.71 14.10 -12.87
N THR A 152 23.89 14.70 -12.97
CA THR A 152 25.09 13.99 -13.43
C THR A 152 25.86 13.59 -12.19
N ALA A 153 26.01 12.28 -11.94
CA ALA A 153 26.84 11.81 -10.85
C ALA A 153 28.28 12.27 -11.13
N GLY A 154 28.73 13.30 -10.40
CA GLY A 154 30.12 13.71 -10.39
C GLY A 154 30.90 12.68 -9.61
N ASN A 155 31.90 12.06 -10.22
CA ASN A 155 32.88 11.33 -9.43
C ASN A 155 33.64 12.38 -8.62
N ASP A 156 33.55 12.37 -7.28
CA ASP A 156 34.27 13.28 -6.38
C ASP A 156 35.80 13.03 -6.38
N ARG A 157 36.42 13.11 -7.56
CA ARG A 157 37.87 13.22 -7.76
C ARG A 157 38.08 14.20 -8.89
N GLY A 158 38.63 15.36 -8.52
CA GLY A 158 38.73 16.55 -9.35
C GLY A 158 39.13 16.33 -10.80
N HIS A 159 38.63 17.22 -11.65
CA HIS A 159 39.11 17.47 -13.00
C HIS A 159 39.03 16.29 -13.97
N SER A 160 37.81 15.82 -14.27
CA SER A 160 37.51 15.22 -15.58
C SER A 160 36.03 15.36 -15.92
N LEU A 161 35.75 16.30 -16.83
CA LEU A 161 34.50 16.39 -17.56
C LEU A 161 34.36 15.10 -18.39
N GLY A 162 33.31 14.31 -18.16
CA GLY A 162 32.74 13.54 -19.28
C GLY A 162 32.43 12.04 -19.10
N ASN A 163 32.37 11.45 -17.92
CA ASN A 163 31.91 10.05 -17.82
C ASN A 163 31.11 9.71 -16.53
N GLY A 164 30.39 10.70 -15.98
CA GLY A 164 29.45 10.47 -14.89
C GLY A 164 28.14 9.87 -15.41
N SER A 165 27.59 8.89 -14.70
CA SER A 165 26.26 8.39 -15.04
C SER A 165 25.24 9.51 -14.84
N THR A 166 24.50 9.82 -15.91
CA THR A 166 23.45 10.83 -15.88
C THR A 166 22.13 10.15 -15.56
N TYR A 167 21.41 10.71 -14.59
CA TYR A 167 20.11 10.23 -14.15
C TYR A 167 19.06 11.34 -14.27
N TYR A 168 17.83 10.91 -14.50
CA TYR A 168 16.66 11.75 -14.33
C TYR A 168 15.98 11.36 -13.03
N THR A 169 15.59 12.37 -12.25
CA THR A 169 14.85 12.18 -11.01
C THR A 169 13.54 12.95 -11.04
N ILE A 170 12.49 12.35 -10.49
CA ILE A 170 11.20 13.00 -10.24
C ILE A 170 10.79 12.72 -8.80
N PRO A 171 10.08 13.65 -8.13
CA PRO A 171 9.46 13.34 -6.85
C PRO A 171 8.49 12.17 -7.02
N ARG A 172 8.57 11.18 -6.12
CA ARG A 172 7.67 10.03 -6.16
C ARG A 172 6.24 10.51 -5.88
N PRO A 173 5.23 10.12 -6.68
CA PRO A 173 3.88 10.61 -6.50
C PRO A 173 3.36 10.19 -5.12
N MET A 174 2.63 11.07 -4.45
CA MET A 174 1.96 10.74 -3.18
C MET A 174 0.63 10.07 -3.48
N ARG A 175 0.31 9.02 -2.72
CA ARG A 175 -1.00 8.36 -2.81
C ARG A 175 -2.08 9.28 -2.27
N GLY A 176 -3.17 9.44 -3.03
CA GLY A 176 -4.38 10.10 -2.51
C GLY A 176 -5.04 9.29 -1.38
N LYS A 177 -4.91 7.96 -1.43
CA LYS A 177 -5.39 7.00 -0.42
C LYS A 177 -4.19 6.19 0.10
N PRO A 178 -3.53 6.62 1.19
CA PRO A 178 -2.26 6.03 1.61
C PRO A 178 -2.43 4.78 2.51
N TRP A 179 -3.64 4.50 3.00
CA TRP A 179 -3.90 3.31 3.79
C TRP A 179 -4.39 2.18 2.91
N PHE A 180 -4.01 0.95 3.22
CA PHE A 180 -4.55 -0.22 2.55
C PHE A 180 -4.76 -1.40 3.49
N ILE A 181 -5.70 -2.26 3.11
CA ILE A 181 -5.89 -3.59 3.69
C ILE A 181 -5.81 -4.61 2.58
N GLU A 182 -5.38 -5.81 2.94
CA GLU A 182 -5.47 -6.97 2.07
C GLU A 182 -6.48 -7.95 2.65
N TYR A 183 -7.25 -8.59 1.78
CA TYR A 183 -8.30 -9.54 2.17
C TYR A 183 -8.52 -10.52 1.04
N ASP A 184 -9.12 -11.66 1.34
CA ASP A 184 -9.51 -12.66 0.35
C ASP A 184 -10.96 -12.40 -0.04
N ASP A 185 -11.23 -12.33 -1.34
CA ASP A 185 -12.60 -12.19 -1.84
C ASP A 185 -13.41 -13.50 -1.72
N ALA A 186 -14.67 -13.48 -2.19
CA ALA A 186 -15.54 -14.65 -2.15
C ALA A 186 -15.01 -15.87 -2.94
N ASN A 187 -14.08 -15.66 -3.87
CA ASN A 187 -13.44 -16.72 -4.64
C ASN A 187 -12.09 -17.16 -4.01
N GLY A 188 -11.70 -16.57 -2.87
CA GLY A 188 -10.42 -16.81 -2.22
C GLY A 188 -9.23 -16.09 -2.88
N VAL A 189 -9.47 -15.11 -3.75
CA VAL A 189 -8.40 -14.34 -4.40
C VAL A 189 -7.97 -13.19 -3.50
N ARG A 190 -6.66 -13.01 -3.31
CA ARG A 190 -6.10 -11.94 -2.50
C ARG A 190 -6.29 -10.58 -3.17
N GLN A 191 -7.10 -9.73 -2.56
CA GLN A 191 -7.37 -8.36 -2.95
C GLN A 191 -6.59 -7.37 -2.09
N LYS A 192 -6.30 -6.19 -2.65
CA LYS A 192 -5.71 -5.04 -1.95
C LYS A 192 -6.61 -3.83 -2.19
N SER A 193 -7.23 -3.31 -1.13
CA SER A 193 -8.06 -2.10 -1.22
C SER A 193 -7.39 -0.92 -0.52
N TRP A 194 -7.37 0.20 -1.23
CA TRP A 194 -6.79 1.46 -0.80
C TRP A 194 -7.88 2.41 -0.31
N PHE A 195 -7.65 3.05 0.82
CA PHE A 195 -8.58 3.99 1.44
C PHE A 195 -7.86 5.16 2.12
N THR A 196 -8.65 6.16 2.47
CA THR A 196 -8.24 7.25 3.35
C THR A 196 -9.06 7.19 4.63
N LEU A 197 -8.49 7.70 5.72
CA LEU A 197 -9.16 7.84 7.01
C LEU A 197 -9.58 9.30 7.27
N ASN A 198 -9.57 10.12 6.23
CA ASN A 198 -10.06 11.50 6.29
C ASN A 198 -11.59 11.47 6.36
N VAL A 199 -12.11 11.98 7.48
CA VAL A 199 -13.54 12.19 7.67
C VAL A 199 -14.03 13.20 6.63
N PRO A 200 -15.10 12.89 5.86
CA PRO A 200 -15.68 13.82 4.89
C PRO A 200 -16.31 15.06 5.54
#